data_AF-A0AAU9XB97-F1
#
_entry.id   AF-A0AAU9XB97-F1
#
_cell.length_a   1.000
_cell.length_b   1.000
_cell.length_c   1.000
_cell.angle_alpha   90.00
_cell.angle_beta   90.00
_cell.angle_gamma   90.00
#
_symmetry.space_group_name_H-M   'P 1'
#
loop_
_entity.id
_entity.type
_entity.pdbx_description
1 polymer ?
#
loop_
_entity_poly.entity_id
_entity_poly.type
_entity_poly.pdbx_seq_one_letter_code
_entity_poly.pdbx_strand_id
1 'polypeptide(L)'
;MLKICLSTDVNESVEGLHGCDRNAICDNTVGSYNCTCRPGLIGDGRNSCISTSKKTAFPSLGYSCEKIRNASSHLKDGIALKNNGSLLKAYCDMTTEGGGWLLVSSVVVGNLSSLRYSYREISNCPNKSLLLTVDAMKELRTHSSFTQLRFHCSKNKGRTFHLTTAANSSGEAVVQYFSGQTDANPKACGSFVRMKDDNSKLAAYYNQWGNKEWGYFRSGKSRYRIVAFVPWKYMWNLYGSSRWECDDYSFSDAEYFGLSASDF
;
A
#
# COMPACT_ATOMS: atom_id res chain seq x y z
N MET A 1 44.91 31.50 -3.96
CA MET A 1 45.15 32.90 -4.35
C MET A 1 44.61 33.81 -3.24
N LEU A 2 45.34 34.87 -2.89
CA LEU A 2 45.09 35.72 -1.72
C LEU A 2 43.75 36.48 -1.77
N LYS A 3 43.11 36.67 -0.60
CA LYS A 3 42.52 37.96 -0.20
C LYS A 3 42.42 38.10 1.34
N ILE A 4 43.33 38.93 1.86
CA ILE A 4 43.28 39.89 2.98
C ILE A 4 42.09 39.74 3.97
N CYS A 5 42.40 39.51 5.26
CA CYS A 5 41.52 39.83 6.39
C CYS A 5 41.48 41.34 6.62
N LEU A 6 40.34 41.97 6.35
CA LEU A 6 39.96 43.21 7.03
C LEU A 6 38.44 43.25 7.16
N SER A 7 38.04 43.77 8.32
CA SER A 7 36.73 44.32 8.65
C SER A 7 35.68 43.31 9.10
N THR A 8 35.08 43.67 10.23
CA THR A 8 33.87 43.11 10.82
C THR A 8 32.94 42.48 9.81
N ASP A 9 32.54 41.24 10.06
CA ASP A 9 31.47 40.56 9.37
C ASP A 9 30.24 41.49 9.27
N VAL A 10 29.78 41.77 8.05
CA VAL A 10 28.61 42.59 7.82
C VAL A 10 27.41 41.71 8.11
N ASN A 11 26.65 42.02 9.15
CA ASN A 11 25.45 41.23 9.45
C ASN A 11 24.35 41.56 8.44
N GLU A 12 24.23 40.76 7.38
CA GLU A 12 23.25 41.03 6.30
C GLU A 12 21.81 40.93 6.80
N SER A 13 21.56 40.27 7.94
CA SER A 13 20.26 40.25 8.62
C SER A 13 19.88 41.60 9.23
N VAL A 14 20.86 42.39 9.72
CA VAL A 14 20.63 43.70 10.32
C VAL A 14 20.60 44.80 9.27
N GLU A 15 21.50 44.71 8.29
CA GLU A 15 21.64 45.69 7.21
C GLU A 15 20.61 45.48 6.07
N GLY A 16 19.86 44.37 6.09
CA GLY A 16 18.85 44.05 5.07
C GLY A 16 19.45 43.72 3.70
N LEU A 17 20.73 43.36 3.64
CA LEU A 17 21.48 43.06 2.42
C LEU A 17 21.38 41.59 1.98
N HIS A 18 20.39 40.85 2.49
CA HIS A 18 20.18 39.45 2.18
C HIS A 18 19.17 39.23 1.04
N GLY A 19 19.44 38.23 0.21
CA GLY A 19 18.50 37.73 -0.81
C GLY A 19 17.52 36.65 -0.32
N CYS A 20 17.22 36.58 0.98
CA CYS A 20 16.27 35.59 1.51
C CYS A 20 14.82 35.85 1.06
N ASP A 21 14.03 34.78 0.94
CA ASP A 21 12.60 34.88 0.72
C ASP A 21 11.95 35.69 1.86
N ARG A 22 10.92 36.48 1.55
CA ARG A 22 10.21 37.31 2.55
C ARG A 22 9.66 36.53 3.75
N ASN A 23 9.45 35.22 3.60
CA ASN A 23 8.99 34.33 4.66
C ASN A 23 10.10 33.45 5.25
N ALA A 24 11.36 33.75 4.94
CA ALA A 24 12.52 33.15 5.59
C ALA A 24 13.03 34.02 6.76
N ILE A 25 13.81 33.38 7.61
CA ILE A 25 14.64 33.94 8.66
C ILE A 25 16.06 33.96 8.12
N CYS A 26 16.70 35.12 8.19
CA CYS A 26 18.09 35.29 7.79
C CYS A 26 18.97 35.12 9.02
N ASP A 27 19.82 34.11 9.02
CA ASP A 27 20.80 33.83 10.06
C ASP A 27 22.19 34.21 9.54
N ASN A 28 22.77 35.28 10.10
CA ASN A 28 24.10 35.74 9.75
C ASN A 28 25.17 34.73 10.16
N THR A 29 26.16 34.50 9.30
CA THR A 29 27.30 33.61 9.54
C THR A 29 28.59 34.33 9.15
N VAL A 30 29.72 33.95 9.72
CA VAL A 30 30.98 34.66 9.41
C VAL A 30 31.31 34.52 7.92
N GLY A 31 31.20 35.62 7.17
CA GLY A 31 31.45 35.71 5.73
C GLY A 31 30.28 35.34 4.81
N SER A 32 29.06 35.11 5.32
CA SER A 32 27.85 34.79 4.52
C SER A 32 26.58 34.86 5.38
N TYR A 33 25.41 34.62 4.80
CA TYR A 33 24.17 34.39 5.56
C TYR A 33 23.46 33.12 5.10
N ASN A 34 22.66 32.53 5.99
CA ASN A 34 21.76 31.42 5.70
C ASN A 34 20.31 31.90 5.72
N CYS A 35 19.48 31.36 4.84
CA CYS A 35 18.06 31.62 4.82
C CYS A 35 17.30 30.35 5.22
N THR A 36 16.51 30.45 6.27
CA THR A 36 15.74 29.32 6.80
C THR A 36 14.26 29.68 6.79
N CYS A 37 13.38 28.90 6.16
CA CYS A 37 11.96 29.23 6.16
C CYS A 37 11.39 29.32 7.59
N ARG A 38 10.51 30.31 7.83
CA ARG A 38 9.84 30.45 9.14
C ARG A 38 9.07 29.18 9.51
N PRO A 39 8.91 28.88 10.82
CA PRO A 39 8.20 27.69 11.27
C PRO A 39 6.83 27.50 10.58
N GLY A 40 6.58 26.29 10.07
CA GLY A 40 5.35 25.93 9.34
C GLY A 40 5.40 26.16 7.82
N LEU A 41 6.51 26.68 7.30
CA LEU A 41 6.75 26.87 5.87
C LEU A 41 7.84 25.92 5.37
N ILE A 42 7.78 25.54 4.09
CA ILE A 42 8.75 24.65 3.43
C ILE A 42 9.32 25.36 2.20
N GLY A 43 10.62 25.13 1.94
CA GLY A 43 11.28 25.53 0.71
C GLY A 43 12.77 25.80 0.91
N ASP A 44 13.40 26.50 -0.03
CA ASP A 44 14.85 26.70 -0.09
C ASP A 44 15.35 27.92 0.72
N GLY A 45 14.45 28.65 1.37
CA GLY A 45 14.79 29.85 2.15
C GLY A 45 15.12 31.09 1.32
N ARG A 46 15.52 30.93 0.06
CA ARG A 46 16.07 32.01 -0.77
C ARG A 46 15.10 32.48 -1.85
N ASN A 47 14.46 31.55 -2.55
CA ASN A 47 13.54 31.87 -3.65
C ASN A 47 12.10 31.43 -3.35
N SER A 48 11.90 30.51 -2.41
CA SER A 48 10.57 30.00 -2.07
C SER A 48 10.47 29.56 -0.62
N CYS A 49 9.64 30.24 0.17
CA CYS A 49 9.09 29.74 1.43
C CYS A 49 7.56 29.73 1.37
N ILE A 50 6.97 28.54 1.26
CA ILE A 50 5.53 28.34 1.12
C ILE A 50 4.91 27.74 2.37
N SER A 51 3.75 28.26 2.76
CA SER A 51 3.01 27.77 3.92
C SER A 51 2.36 26.43 3.66
N THR A 52 2.64 25.47 4.54
CA THR A 52 1.87 24.22 4.64
C THR A 52 0.44 24.47 5.12
N SER A 53 0.18 25.65 5.68
CA SER A 53 -1.11 26.16 6.17
C SER A 53 -1.80 27.11 5.20
N LYS A 54 -1.50 27.03 3.90
CA LYS A 54 -2.43 27.61 2.92
C LYS A 54 -3.70 26.75 2.89
N LYS A 55 -4.80 27.33 3.40
CA LYS A 55 -6.16 27.19 2.85
C LYS A 55 -6.23 27.62 1.37
N THR A 56 -5.25 27.27 0.54
CA THR A 56 -5.57 26.92 -0.84
C THR A 56 -6.29 25.59 -0.73
N ALA A 57 -7.42 25.46 -1.39
CA ALA A 57 -8.08 24.18 -1.52
C ALA A 57 -7.03 23.09 -1.82
N PHE A 58 -6.68 22.28 -0.81
CA PHE A 58 -6.60 20.85 -1.09
C PHE A 58 -7.99 20.57 -1.64
N PRO A 59 -8.16 20.32 -2.95
CA PRO A 59 -9.47 19.94 -3.43
C PRO A 59 -9.95 18.85 -2.50
N SER A 60 -11.20 19.00 -2.07
CA SER A 60 -11.97 18.11 -1.24
C SER A 60 -12.13 16.74 -1.91
N LEU A 61 -11.01 16.07 -2.14
CA LEU A 61 -10.89 14.86 -2.93
C LEU A 61 -10.02 13.90 -2.13
N GLY A 62 -10.55 12.72 -1.85
CA GLY A 62 -9.79 11.63 -1.28
C GLY A 62 -8.60 11.32 -2.17
N TYR A 63 -7.39 11.53 -1.66
CA TYR A 63 -6.19 11.08 -2.33
C TYR A 63 -6.06 9.58 -2.10
N SER A 64 -5.95 8.80 -3.19
CA SER A 64 -5.45 7.43 -3.12
C SER A 64 -3.95 7.45 -2.82
N CYS A 65 -3.41 6.34 -2.31
CA CYS A 65 -1.97 6.21 -2.07
C CYS A 65 -1.13 6.54 -3.32
N GLU A 66 -1.60 6.19 -4.52
CA GLU A 66 -0.99 6.58 -5.79
C GLU A 66 -0.92 8.11 -5.97
N LYS A 67 -2.02 8.84 -5.73
CA LYS A 67 -2.03 10.30 -5.86
C LYS A 67 -1.12 10.97 -4.82
N ILE A 68 -1.07 10.41 -3.61
CA ILE A 68 -0.15 10.87 -2.55
C ILE A 68 1.29 10.70 -3.02
N ARG A 69 1.63 9.54 -3.60
CA ARG A 69 2.97 9.24 -4.11
C ARG A 69 3.37 10.22 -5.22
N ASN A 70 2.48 10.43 -6.18
CA ASN A 70 2.75 11.33 -7.30
C ASN A 70 2.89 12.80 -6.87
N ALA A 71 2.25 13.20 -5.77
CA ALA A 71 2.31 14.57 -5.24
C ALA A 71 3.51 14.84 -4.32
N SER A 72 4.19 13.81 -3.80
CA SER A 72 5.40 13.98 -2.99
C SER A 72 6.27 12.72 -2.98
N SER A 73 7.42 12.82 -3.64
CA SER A 73 8.45 11.78 -3.72
C SER A 73 9.20 11.49 -2.41
N HIS A 74 9.03 12.34 -1.39
CA HIS A 74 9.69 12.21 -0.08
C HIS A 74 8.81 11.55 1.00
N LEU A 75 7.56 11.21 0.70
CA LEU A 75 6.66 10.58 1.67
C LEU A 75 7.04 9.10 1.86
N LYS A 76 7.43 8.77 3.09
CA LYS A 76 7.62 7.38 3.54
C LYS A 76 6.27 6.68 3.71
N ASP A 77 6.29 5.35 3.79
CA ASP A 77 5.11 4.54 4.10
C ASP A 77 4.31 5.16 5.26
N GLY A 78 3.03 5.42 5.03
CA GLY A 78 2.32 6.42 5.81
C GLY A 78 0.82 6.39 5.61
N ILE A 79 0.14 7.23 6.39
CA ILE A 79 -1.29 7.07 6.60
C ILE A 79 -2.13 8.31 6.23
N ALA A 80 -2.94 8.23 5.16
CA ALA A 80 -4.16 9.05 4.95
C ALA A 80 -5.01 8.63 3.73
N LEU A 81 -6.32 8.48 3.91
CA LEU A 81 -7.35 8.62 2.87
C LEU A 81 -8.42 9.60 3.38
N LYS A 82 -8.93 10.52 2.56
CA LYS A 82 -10.09 11.36 2.94
C LYS A 82 -11.34 10.88 2.20
N ASN A 83 -12.40 10.52 2.91
CA ASN A 83 -13.66 10.12 2.31
C ASN A 83 -14.78 11.08 2.79
N ASN A 84 -15.44 11.78 1.87
CA ASN A 84 -16.59 12.66 2.15
C ASN A 84 -16.44 13.54 3.41
N GLY A 85 -15.27 14.17 3.58
CA GLY A 85 -14.99 15.06 4.71
C GLY A 85 -14.34 14.38 5.93
N SER A 86 -14.38 13.06 6.06
CA SER A 86 -13.72 12.31 7.15
C SER A 86 -12.36 11.76 6.72
N LEU A 87 -11.33 11.98 7.54
CA LEU A 87 -10.01 11.39 7.35
C LEU A 87 -10.03 9.93 7.84
N LEU A 88 -9.92 8.97 6.92
CA LEU A 88 -9.65 7.58 7.22
C LEU A 88 -8.13 7.36 7.31
N LYS A 89 -7.68 6.92 8.47
CA LYS A 89 -6.31 6.45 8.68
C LYS A 89 -6.19 5.11 7.91
N ALA A 90 -5.36 4.98 6.88
CA ALA A 90 -5.03 3.73 6.19
C ALA A 90 -3.56 3.69 5.73
N TYR A 91 -2.93 2.52 5.73
CA TYR A 91 -1.51 2.38 5.36
C TYR A 91 -1.31 2.36 3.83
N CYS A 92 -0.36 3.17 3.36
CA CYS A 92 0.11 3.19 1.98
C CYS A 92 1.52 2.61 1.89
N ASP A 93 1.69 1.57 1.08
CA ASP A 93 2.99 1.09 0.61
C ASP A 93 3.42 1.97 -0.56
N MET A 94 4.44 2.81 -0.32
CA MET A 94 4.93 3.83 -1.25
C MET A 94 6.19 3.38 -1.99
N THR A 95 6.69 2.17 -1.71
CA THR A 95 8.02 1.73 -2.13
C THR A 95 8.00 0.49 -3.01
N THR A 96 7.13 -0.49 -2.75
CA THR A 96 7.18 -1.77 -3.45
C THR A 96 6.67 -1.66 -4.88
N GLU A 97 7.53 -2.00 -5.85
CA GLU A 97 7.22 -2.06 -7.30
C GLU A 97 6.49 -0.80 -7.78
N GLY A 98 7.07 0.35 -7.45
CA GLY A 98 6.53 1.67 -7.77
C GLY A 98 5.74 2.27 -6.61
N GLY A 99 5.11 1.49 -5.73
CA GLY A 99 4.34 2.01 -4.61
C GLY A 99 3.03 2.70 -5.02
N GLY A 100 2.34 3.27 -4.02
CA GLY A 100 0.98 3.80 -4.17
C GLY A 100 -0.09 2.76 -3.86
N TRP A 101 0.25 1.69 -3.16
CA TRP A 101 -0.66 0.61 -2.79
C TRP A 101 -1.33 0.88 -1.44
N LEU A 102 -2.65 0.74 -1.40
CA LEU A 102 -3.43 0.79 -0.15
C LEU A 102 -3.49 -0.60 0.47
N LEU A 103 -2.99 -0.76 1.71
CA LEU A 103 -3.11 -2.01 2.44
C LEU A 103 -4.53 -2.17 2.98
N VAL A 104 -5.33 -3.05 2.37
CA VAL A 104 -6.74 -3.27 2.76
C VAL A 104 -6.94 -4.46 3.68
N SER A 105 -6.04 -5.43 3.68
CA SER A 105 -6.08 -6.60 4.57
C SER A 105 -4.68 -7.12 4.77
N SER A 106 -4.37 -7.56 5.98
CA SER A 106 -3.07 -8.12 6.36
C SER A 106 -3.34 -9.20 7.37
N VAL A 107 -2.73 -10.36 7.25
CA VAL A 107 -2.85 -11.41 8.25
C VAL A 107 -1.43 -11.78 8.66
N VAL A 108 -1.15 -12.13 9.93
CA VAL A 108 0.16 -12.64 10.39
C VAL A 108 -0.02 -13.84 11.35
N VAL A 109 0.86 -14.85 11.29
CA VAL A 109 0.77 -16.09 12.10
C VAL A 109 0.70 -15.74 13.56
N GLY A 110 -0.17 -16.42 14.31
CA GLY A 110 -0.26 -16.26 15.76
C GLY A 110 -1.06 -15.05 16.22
N ASN A 111 -1.61 -14.23 15.31
CA ASN A 111 -2.41 -13.07 15.67
C ASN A 111 -3.70 -12.98 14.83
N LEU A 112 -4.45 -14.08 14.66
CA LEU A 112 -5.72 -14.02 13.94
C LEU A 112 -6.79 -13.31 14.80
N SER A 113 -6.86 -12.00 14.70
CA SER A 113 -8.04 -11.24 15.15
C SER A 113 -9.22 -11.52 14.22
N SER A 114 -10.42 -11.59 14.78
CA SER A 114 -11.70 -11.88 14.13
C SER A 114 -11.95 -11.11 12.81
N LEU A 115 -12.76 -11.69 11.91
CA LEU A 115 -13.27 -11.02 10.71
C LEU A 115 -13.84 -9.63 11.07
N ARG A 116 -13.59 -8.63 10.22
CA ARG A 116 -14.12 -7.27 10.41
C ARG A 116 -15.05 -6.88 9.28
N TYR A 117 -16.16 -6.26 9.66
CA TYR A 117 -17.28 -5.98 8.76
C TYR A 117 -17.23 -4.58 8.14
N SER A 118 -16.31 -3.70 8.57
CA SER A 118 -16.19 -2.34 8.04
C SER A 118 -14.80 -2.05 7.49
N TYR A 119 -14.74 -1.39 6.31
CA TYR A 119 -13.48 -0.93 5.72
C TYR A 119 -12.80 0.16 6.55
N ARG A 120 -13.52 0.81 7.47
CA ARG A 120 -12.95 1.84 8.35
C ARG A 120 -11.88 1.28 9.29
N GLU A 121 -11.88 -0.04 9.52
CA GLU A 121 -10.88 -0.70 10.35
C GLU A 121 -9.53 -0.90 9.67
N ILE A 122 -9.38 -0.53 8.39
CA ILE A 122 -8.09 -0.52 7.68
C ILE A 122 -7.03 0.32 8.42
N SER A 123 -7.45 1.28 9.25
CA SER A 123 -6.54 2.03 10.14
C SER A 123 -5.71 1.16 11.08
N ASN A 124 -6.16 -0.06 11.33
CA ASN A 124 -5.55 -0.98 12.29
C ASN A 124 -4.64 -2.01 11.60
N CYS A 125 -4.62 -2.09 10.26
CA CYS A 125 -3.82 -3.06 9.50
C CYS A 125 -2.35 -3.14 9.92
N PRO A 126 -1.62 -2.02 10.14
CA PRO A 126 -0.19 -2.09 10.48
C PRO A 126 0.10 -2.77 11.82
N ASN A 127 -0.89 -2.85 12.72
CA ASN A 127 -0.69 -3.27 14.10
C ASN A 127 -1.44 -4.56 14.45
N LYS A 128 -2.28 -5.12 13.56
CA LYS A 128 -3.13 -6.29 13.80
C LYS A 128 -3.46 -7.03 12.51
N SER A 129 -3.64 -8.35 12.59
CA SER A 129 -4.23 -9.09 11.48
C SER A 129 -5.68 -8.62 11.25
N LEU A 130 -5.95 -8.15 10.05
CA LEU A 130 -7.24 -7.72 9.56
C LEU A 130 -7.57 -8.44 8.25
N LEU A 131 -8.71 -9.12 8.22
CA LEU A 131 -9.30 -9.63 6.99
C LEU A 131 -10.67 -8.96 6.78
N LEU A 132 -10.77 -8.13 5.75
CA LEU A 132 -12.04 -7.48 5.39
C LEU A 132 -13.04 -8.46 4.79
N THR A 133 -14.31 -8.23 5.07
CA THR A 133 -15.40 -8.96 4.42
C THR A 133 -15.62 -8.46 3.00
N VAL A 134 -16.30 -9.27 2.18
CA VAL A 134 -16.76 -8.86 0.84
C VAL A 134 -17.64 -7.62 0.91
N ASP A 135 -18.51 -7.53 1.93
CA ASP A 135 -19.40 -6.38 2.14
C ASP A 135 -18.59 -5.09 2.44
N ALA A 136 -17.54 -5.19 3.28
CA ALA A 136 -16.64 -4.06 3.55
C ALA A 136 -15.88 -3.61 2.30
N MET A 137 -15.42 -4.55 1.48
CA MET A 137 -14.71 -4.25 0.23
C MET A 137 -15.66 -3.66 -0.84
N LYS A 138 -16.94 -4.05 -0.82
CA LYS A 138 -18.00 -3.46 -1.63
C LYS A 138 -18.26 -2.01 -1.23
N GLU A 139 -18.33 -1.72 0.07
CA GLU A 139 -18.43 -0.36 0.59
C GLU A 139 -17.17 0.46 0.26
N LEU A 140 -15.97 -0.12 0.38
CA LEU A 140 -14.73 0.57 0.00
C LEU A 140 -14.74 0.98 -1.48
N ARG A 141 -15.25 0.12 -2.38
CA ARG A 141 -15.34 0.40 -3.83
C ARG A 141 -16.20 1.63 -4.15
N THR A 142 -17.24 1.91 -3.36
CA THR A 142 -18.10 3.09 -3.61
C THR A 142 -17.39 4.40 -3.28
N HIS A 143 -16.37 4.35 -2.43
CA HIS A 143 -15.57 5.49 -2.00
C HIS A 143 -14.20 5.57 -2.68
N SER A 144 -13.73 4.44 -3.21
CA SER A 144 -12.45 4.30 -3.88
C SER A 144 -12.65 3.48 -5.15
N SER A 145 -12.62 4.14 -6.30
CA SER A 145 -12.68 3.50 -7.62
C SER A 145 -11.32 2.89 -7.99
N PHE A 146 -10.75 2.05 -7.13
CA PHE A 146 -9.54 1.30 -7.45
C PHE A 146 -9.78 0.43 -8.69
N THR A 147 -8.76 0.02 -9.42
CA THR A 147 -8.93 -0.81 -10.63
C THR A 147 -8.00 -2.02 -10.63
N GLN A 148 -7.21 -2.17 -9.57
CA GLN A 148 -6.23 -3.22 -9.44
C GLN A 148 -6.22 -3.74 -8.00
N LEU A 149 -6.02 -5.05 -7.87
CA LEU A 149 -5.76 -5.71 -6.60
C LEU A 149 -4.41 -6.39 -6.64
N ARG A 150 -3.75 -6.42 -5.49
CA ARG A 150 -2.48 -7.09 -5.26
C ARG A 150 -2.71 -8.18 -4.22
N PHE A 151 -2.24 -9.39 -4.52
CA PHE A 151 -2.32 -10.54 -3.62
C PHE A 151 -0.91 -10.96 -3.30
N HIS A 152 -0.59 -11.02 -2.01
CA HIS A 152 0.72 -11.39 -1.51
C HIS A 152 0.54 -12.37 -0.36
N CYS A 153 1.23 -13.50 -0.45
CA CYS A 153 1.39 -14.46 0.61
C CYS A 153 2.79 -15.07 0.51
N SER A 154 3.49 -15.19 1.62
CA SER A 154 4.83 -15.77 1.69
C SER A 154 5.02 -16.66 2.91
N LYS A 155 5.72 -17.79 2.77
CA LYS A 155 6.24 -18.54 3.92
C LYS A 155 7.75 -18.41 3.96
N ASN A 156 8.34 -18.12 5.11
CA ASN A 156 9.79 -17.93 5.27
C ASN A 156 10.62 -19.11 4.76
N LYS A 157 10.09 -20.34 4.88
CA LYS A 157 10.73 -21.57 4.38
C LYS A 157 10.12 -22.09 3.07
N GLY A 158 9.14 -21.38 2.52
CA GLY A 158 8.33 -21.84 1.40
C GLY A 158 8.44 -20.92 0.19
N ARG A 159 7.34 -20.81 -0.53
CA ARG A 159 7.21 -19.97 -1.73
C ARG A 159 6.45 -18.68 -1.41
N THR A 160 6.65 -17.72 -2.30
CA THR A 160 5.99 -16.44 -2.32
C THR A 160 5.02 -16.44 -3.50
N PHE A 161 3.73 -16.38 -3.18
CA PHE A 161 2.66 -16.13 -4.12
C PHE A 161 2.39 -14.62 -4.15
N HIS A 162 2.78 -13.99 -5.25
CA HIS A 162 2.72 -12.54 -5.37
C HIS A 162 2.29 -12.12 -6.77
N LEU A 163 1.08 -11.57 -6.87
CA LEU A 163 0.51 -11.19 -8.15
C LEU A 163 -0.30 -9.90 -8.04
N THR A 164 -0.55 -9.31 -9.20
CA THR A 164 -1.51 -8.21 -9.37
C THR A 164 -2.54 -8.60 -10.43
N THR A 165 -3.74 -8.02 -10.34
CA THR A 165 -4.72 -8.19 -11.43
C THR A 165 -4.22 -7.47 -12.68
N ALA A 166 -4.46 -8.08 -13.84
CA ALA A 166 -4.05 -7.52 -15.12
C ALA A 166 -4.82 -6.22 -15.43
N ALA A 167 -4.19 -5.27 -16.10
CA ALA A 167 -4.83 -4.02 -16.54
C ALA A 167 -5.69 -4.24 -17.80
N ASN A 168 -6.64 -5.17 -17.72
CA ASN A 168 -7.56 -5.53 -18.79
C ASN A 168 -8.93 -5.96 -18.21
N SER A 169 -9.88 -6.31 -19.07
CA SER A 169 -11.22 -6.74 -18.65
C SER A 169 -11.22 -8.01 -17.80
N SER A 170 -10.29 -8.94 -18.04
CA SER A 170 -10.15 -10.15 -17.23
C SER A 170 -9.67 -9.84 -15.81
N GLY A 171 -8.75 -8.89 -15.66
CA GLY A 171 -8.33 -8.42 -14.34
C GLY A 171 -9.42 -7.62 -13.62
N GLU A 172 -10.16 -6.76 -14.32
CA GLU A 172 -11.32 -6.07 -13.72
C GLU A 172 -12.39 -7.07 -13.24
N ALA A 173 -12.62 -8.18 -13.94
CA ALA A 173 -13.51 -9.24 -13.47
C ALA A 173 -13.06 -9.83 -12.11
N VAL A 174 -11.74 -9.97 -11.90
CA VAL A 174 -11.17 -10.36 -10.59
C VAL A 174 -11.45 -9.30 -9.55
N VAL A 175 -11.23 -8.03 -9.89
CA VAL A 175 -11.49 -6.92 -8.96
C VAL A 175 -12.97 -6.90 -8.55
N GLN A 176 -13.91 -6.99 -9.50
CA GLN A 176 -15.35 -7.05 -9.24
C GLN A 176 -15.75 -8.25 -8.37
N TYR A 177 -15.12 -9.40 -8.59
CA TYR A 177 -15.34 -10.57 -7.76
C TYR A 177 -14.82 -10.36 -6.35
N PHE A 178 -13.64 -9.81 -6.12
CA PHE A 178 -13.18 -9.62 -4.73
C PHE A 178 -13.92 -8.47 -4.04
N SER A 179 -14.27 -7.39 -4.73
CA SER A 179 -15.01 -6.27 -4.13
C SER A 179 -16.54 -6.40 -4.11
N GLY A 180 -17.10 -7.59 -4.37
CA GLY A 180 -18.52 -7.85 -4.11
C GLY A 180 -19.52 -7.31 -5.14
N GLN A 181 -19.07 -6.96 -6.34
CA GLN A 181 -19.93 -6.53 -7.45
C GLN A 181 -20.54 -7.72 -8.19
N THR A 182 -19.87 -8.86 -8.19
CA THR A 182 -20.36 -10.11 -8.79
C THR A 182 -20.06 -11.30 -7.90
N ASP A 183 -20.88 -12.36 -8.01
CA ASP A 183 -20.64 -13.69 -7.43
C ASP A 183 -20.00 -14.66 -8.43
N ALA A 184 -19.93 -14.28 -9.72
CA ALA A 184 -19.34 -15.13 -10.74
C ALA A 184 -17.82 -15.26 -10.54
N ASN A 185 -17.34 -16.50 -10.46
CA ASN A 185 -15.92 -16.78 -10.36
C ASN A 185 -15.19 -16.37 -11.66
N PRO A 186 -14.19 -15.47 -11.60
CA PRO A 186 -13.46 -15.04 -12.78
C PRO A 186 -12.47 -16.11 -13.23
N LYS A 187 -12.20 -16.17 -14.53
CA LYS A 187 -11.18 -17.09 -15.09
C LYS A 187 -9.78 -16.70 -14.63
N ALA A 188 -8.93 -17.69 -14.38
CA ALA A 188 -7.54 -17.46 -14.01
C ALA A 188 -6.69 -16.95 -15.19
N CYS A 189 -6.85 -17.56 -16.36
CA CYS A 189 -6.05 -17.23 -17.55
C CYS A 189 -6.20 -15.76 -17.97
N GLY A 190 -5.08 -15.05 -18.12
CA GLY A 190 -5.05 -13.65 -18.58
C GLY A 190 -5.55 -12.61 -17.59
N SER A 191 -5.95 -13.02 -16.37
CA SER A 191 -6.55 -12.13 -15.36
C SER A 191 -5.55 -11.53 -14.36
N PHE A 192 -4.30 -11.99 -14.35
CA PHE A 192 -3.26 -11.53 -13.44
C PHE A 192 -1.88 -11.47 -14.09
N VAL A 193 -0.98 -10.74 -13.44
CA VAL A 193 0.43 -10.62 -13.75
C VAL A 193 1.23 -11.05 -12.52
N ARG A 194 2.23 -11.91 -12.71
CA ARG A 194 3.15 -12.35 -11.65
C ARG A 194 4.11 -11.21 -11.32
N MET A 195 4.31 -10.93 -10.04
CA MET A 195 5.28 -9.94 -9.57
C MET A 195 6.69 -10.53 -9.64
N LYS A 196 7.72 -9.66 -9.60
CA LYS A 196 9.12 -10.05 -9.86
C LYS A 196 9.67 -11.10 -8.89
N ASP A 197 9.22 -11.05 -7.65
CA ASP A 197 9.58 -11.93 -6.54
C ASP A 197 8.67 -13.16 -6.40
N ASP A 198 7.65 -13.30 -7.25
CA ASP A 198 6.80 -14.50 -7.24
C ASP A 198 7.55 -15.72 -7.75
N ASN A 199 7.67 -16.72 -6.89
CA ASN A 199 8.24 -18.02 -7.21
C ASN A 199 7.21 -19.15 -7.07
N SER A 200 5.92 -18.79 -7.05
CA SER A 200 4.86 -19.73 -6.70
C SER A 200 4.55 -20.76 -7.78
N LYS A 201 4.32 -22.01 -7.37
CA LYS A 201 3.81 -23.06 -8.26
C LYS A 201 2.32 -22.86 -8.53
N LEU A 202 1.57 -22.34 -7.57
CA LEU A 202 0.15 -21.99 -7.69
C LEU A 202 -0.07 -21.02 -8.85
N ALA A 203 0.72 -19.94 -8.97
CA ALA A 203 0.61 -19.04 -10.12
C ALA A 203 1.12 -19.69 -11.42
N ALA A 204 2.20 -20.48 -11.37
CA ALA A 204 2.76 -21.15 -12.55
C ALA A 204 1.78 -22.16 -13.19
N TYR A 205 0.98 -22.85 -12.38
CA TYR A 205 0.00 -23.85 -12.82
C TYR A 205 -1.44 -23.32 -12.83
N TYR A 206 -1.64 -22.04 -13.20
CA TYR A 206 -2.96 -21.39 -13.23
C TYR A 206 -3.99 -22.12 -14.10
N ASN A 207 -3.54 -22.82 -15.14
CA ASN A 207 -4.38 -23.61 -16.04
C ASN A 207 -4.93 -24.89 -15.38
N GLN A 208 -4.39 -25.29 -14.22
CA GLN A 208 -4.81 -26.43 -13.41
C GLN A 208 -5.59 -26.00 -12.16
N TRP A 209 -5.92 -24.71 -12.02
CA TRP A 209 -6.76 -24.26 -10.91
C TRP A 209 -8.12 -24.94 -10.93
N GLY A 210 -8.75 -25.08 -9.77
CA GLY A 210 -10.12 -25.58 -9.68
C GLY A 210 -11.05 -24.82 -10.63
N ASN A 211 -11.72 -25.54 -11.53
CA ASN A 211 -12.55 -24.97 -12.61
C ASN A 211 -11.86 -23.94 -13.52
N LYS A 212 -10.53 -23.81 -13.45
CA LYS A 212 -9.72 -22.76 -14.11
C LYS A 212 -10.13 -21.34 -13.69
N GLU A 213 -10.57 -21.20 -12.46
CA GLU A 213 -11.19 -19.99 -11.92
C GLU A 213 -10.57 -19.58 -10.57
N TRP A 214 -10.70 -18.32 -10.23
CA TRP A 214 -10.41 -17.81 -8.88
C TRP A 214 -11.46 -18.29 -7.89
N GLY A 215 -11.06 -18.44 -6.63
CA GLY A 215 -11.94 -18.80 -5.54
C GLY A 215 -12.36 -20.28 -5.52
N TYR A 216 -13.20 -20.64 -4.56
CA TYR A 216 -13.74 -21.99 -4.40
C TYR A 216 -15.27 -21.98 -4.58
N PHE A 217 -15.77 -22.86 -5.45
CA PHE A 217 -17.18 -22.89 -5.88
C PHE A 217 -18.18 -23.19 -4.75
N ARG A 218 -17.75 -23.76 -3.61
CA ARG A 218 -18.62 -24.03 -2.45
C ARG A 218 -18.53 -23.01 -1.32
N SER A 219 -17.68 -21.98 -1.41
CA SER A 219 -17.31 -21.17 -0.23
C SER A 219 -18.02 -19.82 -0.07
N GLY A 220 -19.09 -19.52 -0.81
CA GLY A 220 -19.91 -18.30 -0.61
C GLY A 220 -19.08 -17.02 -0.38
N LYS A 221 -19.39 -16.27 0.69
CA LYS A 221 -18.71 -15.01 1.10
C LYS A 221 -17.23 -15.18 1.53
N SER A 222 -16.65 -16.38 1.52
CA SER A 222 -15.27 -16.64 1.99
C SER A 222 -14.21 -16.46 0.89
N ARG A 223 -14.40 -15.50 -0.03
CA ARG A 223 -13.55 -15.26 -1.22
C ARG A 223 -12.08 -15.06 -0.86
N TYR A 224 -11.81 -14.42 0.28
CA TYR A 224 -10.47 -14.15 0.78
C TYR A 224 -9.81 -15.30 1.55
N ARG A 225 -10.59 -16.31 1.97
CA ARG A 225 -10.06 -17.48 2.68
C ARG A 225 -9.46 -18.48 1.72
N ILE A 226 -10.07 -18.66 0.56
CA ILE A 226 -9.54 -19.49 -0.53
C ILE A 226 -9.50 -18.62 -1.77
N VAL A 227 -8.34 -18.02 -2.03
CA VAL A 227 -8.15 -17.12 -3.18
C VAL A 227 -7.95 -17.90 -4.45
N ALA A 228 -7.12 -18.94 -4.40
CA ALA A 228 -6.75 -19.78 -5.53
C ALA A 228 -6.28 -21.15 -5.04
N PHE A 229 -6.46 -22.19 -5.85
CA PHE A 229 -5.98 -23.52 -5.54
C PHE A 229 -5.81 -24.38 -6.79
N VAL A 230 -4.76 -25.20 -6.79
CA VAL A 230 -4.63 -26.39 -7.63
C VAL A 230 -5.05 -27.59 -6.77
N PRO A 231 -6.09 -28.35 -7.18
CA PRO A 231 -6.60 -29.46 -6.38
C PRO A 231 -5.48 -30.39 -5.90
N TRP A 232 -5.46 -30.64 -4.58
CA TRP A 232 -4.56 -31.58 -3.92
C TRP A 232 -3.05 -31.26 -4.01
N LYS A 233 -2.66 -30.04 -4.41
CA LYS A 233 -1.25 -29.67 -4.61
C LYS A 233 -0.84 -28.36 -3.96
N TYR A 234 -1.44 -27.25 -4.35
CA TYR A 234 -1.02 -25.91 -3.93
C TYR A 234 -2.25 -25.06 -3.66
N MET A 235 -2.25 -24.31 -2.56
CA MET A 235 -3.44 -23.56 -2.16
C MET A 235 -3.07 -22.28 -1.44
N TRP A 236 -3.88 -21.23 -1.65
CA TRP A 236 -4.02 -20.15 -0.69
C TRP A 236 -5.18 -20.51 0.23
N ASN A 237 -4.91 -20.72 1.52
CA ASN A 237 -5.93 -21.04 2.52
C ASN A 237 -5.70 -20.30 3.84
N LEU A 238 -6.75 -19.68 4.37
CA LEU A 238 -6.77 -19.01 5.67
C LEU A 238 -7.85 -19.57 6.63
N TYR A 239 -8.27 -20.83 6.47
CA TYR A 239 -9.27 -21.47 7.34
C TYR A 239 -8.68 -21.84 8.72
N GLY A 240 -8.64 -20.86 9.64
CA GLY A 240 -8.45 -21.08 11.08
C GLY A 240 -7.02 -21.44 11.50
N SER A 241 -6.80 -21.65 12.80
CA SER A 241 -5.47 -21.80 13.42
C SER A 241 -4.63 -22.99 12.93
N SER A 242 -5.23 -23.98 12.27
CA SER A 242 -4.55 -25.21 11.83
C SER A 242 -4.32 -25.32 10.32
N ARG A 243 -4.91 -24.45 9.49
CA ARG A 243 -4.78 -24.51 8.02
C ARG A 243 -4.47 -23.15 7.41
N TRP A 244 -3.18 -22.84 7.42
CA TRP A 244 -2.59 -21.70 6.73
C TRP A 244 -1.72 -22.22 5.61
N GLU A 245 -2.23 -22.12 4.40
CA GLU A 245 -1.59 -22.63 3.20
C GLU A 245 -1.27 -21.45 2.28
N CYS A 246 -0.04 -21.44 1.80
CA CYS A 246 0.52 -20.40 0.96
C CYS A 246 1.32 -21.06 -0.14
N ASP A 247 0.64 -21.36 -1.24
CA ASP A 247 1.23 -22.13 -2.34
C ASP A 247 1.81 -23.49 -1.87
N ASP A 248 1.11 -24.11 -0.94
CA ASP A 248 1.42 -25.43 -0.40
C ASP A 248 0.12 -26.14 0.04
N TYR A 249 0.20 -27.40 0.48
CA TYR A 249 -0.99 -28.17 0.85
C TYR A 249 -0.66 -29.28 1.85
N SER A 250 -1.42 -29.37 2.96
CA SER A 250 -1.05 -30.23 4.10
C SER A 250 -1.69 -31.63 4.11
N PHE A 251 -2.53 -31.99 3.13
CA PHE A 251 -3.35 -33.22 3.18
C PHE A 251 -3.05 -34.23 2.04
N SER A 252 -1.89 -34.15 1.40
CA SER A 252 -1.43 -35.11 0.38
C SER A 252 0.11 -35.21 0.37
N ASP A 253 0.70 -35.98 -0.55
CA ASP A 253 2.14 -35.98 -0.84
C ASP A 253 2.64 -34.65 -1.47
N ALA A 254 1.82 -33.60 -1.41
CA ALA A 254 2.19 -32.27 -1.83
C ALA A 254 3.26 -31.67 -0.91
N GLU A 255 4.01 -30.71 -1.45
CA GLU A 255 4.95 -29.93 -0.66
C GLU A 255 4.18 -29.12 0.38
N TYR A 256 4.58 -29.24 1.65
CA TYR A 256 4.06 -28.47 2.77
C TYR A 256 5.20 -27.78 3.51
N PHE A 257 5.06 -26.48 3.77
CA PHE A 257 6.02 -25.70 4.53
C PHE A 257 5.39 -25.34 5.89
N GLY A 258 6.03 -25.83 6.96
CA GLY A 258 5.62 -25.52 8.32
C GLY A 258 5.67 -24.02 8.61
N LEU A 259 4.71 -23.55 9.42
CA LEU A 259 4.58 -22.14 9.78
C LEU A 259 5.72 -21.67 10.69
N SER A 260 6.11 -20.42 10.52
CA SER A 260 7.08 -19.70 11.35
C SER A 260 6.57 -18.31 11.72
N ALA A 261 7.19 -17.71 12.74
CA ALA A 261 6.90 -16.33 13.09
C ALA A 261 7.23 -15.41 11.90
N SER A 262 6.34 -14.45 11.62
CA SER A 262 6.41 -13.52 10.47
C SER A 262 6.01 -14.09 9.10
N ASP A 263 5.41 -15.29 9.03
CA ASP A 263 4.82 -15.73 7.76
C ASP A 263 3.57 -14.91 7.36
N PHE A 264 3.35 -14.96 6.03
CA PHE A 264 2.33 -14.51 5.05
C PHE A 264 2.38 -13.10 4.44
#